data_AF-A0A6A6QCT5-F1
#
_entry.id   AF-A0A6A6QCT5-F1
#
_cell.length_a   1.000
_cell.length_b   1.000
_cell.length_c   1.000
_cell.angle_alpha   90.00
_cell.angle_beta   90.00
_cell.angle_gamma   90.00
#
_symmetry.space_group_name_H-M   'P 1'
#
loop_
_entity.id
_entity.type
_entity.pdbx_description
1 polymer ?
#
loop_
_entity_poly.entity_id
_entity_poly.type
_entity_poly.pdbx_seq_one_letter_code
_entity_poly.pdbx_strand_id
1 'polypeptide(L)'
;MAKDDWAEWIQPWNWTVQARNSTSDVQKASKAVKCQHPSRYIGLLFVDNFAAVLGIILLGLFKSLAISRSAQDRRNLVWRFLASKPGPVTQSILMGFVTAGINVVMNFANAYKIHHYSGYHHVPLVRLWLLFCSRPTLNWLPVVLGLPFSGLFQNIHARDTWLDIASTAAISELLMQGFGTFTFWNATHLGVKRHFYLRNTLRQFWHGTNAHQMYIGSLLWVMGCLVIIPTWLFVLAFIVQLRRIIATLGNAGRRTRTRLWAFLVVVLWTTPSRIVPAATRQRLRRRYDAFAARVNQRLRRGFAPLGRPSRRVAALYAAWRARHPARPRDPQARMREWYARVPIAMVFALLLGLADYIAQILFWDGFVKAEGIRYCPPDQVIPEIVSIWTTGSIAAVLFTFLGN
;
A
#
# COMPACT_ATOMS: atom_id res chain seq x y z
N MET A 1 15.23 33.16 -35.17
CA MET A 1 16.28 32.37 -34.50
C MET A 1 15.88 31.85 -33.12
N ALA A 2 15.24 32.62 -32.21
CA ALA A 2 14.85 32.12 -30.88
C ALA A 2 13.71 31.07 -30.83
N LYS A 3 13.12 30.68 -31.97
CA LYS A 3 11.93 29.80 -32.06
C LYS A 3 12.27 28.33 -32.34
N ASP A 4 13.52 28.03 -32.69
CA ASP A 4 13.97 26.67 -33.01
C ASP A 4 14.86 26.09 -31.89
N ASP A 5 15.63 26.92 -31.17
CA ASP A 5 16.48 26.49 -30.05
C ASP A 5 15.70 26.18 -28.76
N TRP A 6 14.61 26.87 -28.45
CA TRP A 6 13.92 26.77 -27.14
C TRP A 6 13.58 25.34 -26.69
N ALA A 7 13.38 24.43 -27.65
CA ALA A 7 12.97 23.05 -27.43
C ALA A 7 14.10 22.12 -26.98
N GLU A 8 15.33 22.37 -27.40
CA GLU A 8 16.53 21.69 -26.86
C GLU A 8 16.84 22.21 -25.44
N TRP A 9 16.37 23.42 -25.12
CA TRP A 9 16.74 24.12 -23.90
C TRP A 9 15.80 23.91 -22.71
N ILE A 10 14.49 23.77 -22.94
CA ILE A 10 13.44 23.79 -21.90
C ILE A 10 12.99 22.40 -21.47
N GLN A 11 13.31 21.33 -22.19
CA GLN A 11 12.94 19.98 -21.79
C GLN A 11 14.18 19.15 -21.53
N PRO A 12 14.14 18.22 -20.56
CA PRO A 12 15.21 17.23 -20.42
C PRO A 12 15.29 16.28 -21.61
N TRP A 13 14.35 16.40 -22.55
CA TRP A 13 14.15 15.51 -23.67
C TRP A 13 13.84 16.33 -24.92
N ASN A 14 14.56 16.09 -26.02
CA ASN A 14 14.31 16.77 -27.29
C ASN A 14 13.09 16.13 -27.98
N TRP A 15 11.90 16.69 -27.75
CA TRP A 15 10.64 16.20 -28.32
C TRP A 15 10.22 16.95 -29.58
N THR A 16 11.15 17.63 -30.24
CA THR A 16 10.85 18.29 -31.51
C THR A 16 10.43 17.24 -32.53
N VAL A 17 9.13 17.13 -32.78
CA VAL A 17 8.62 16.52 -34.01
C VAL A 17 9.12 17.43 -35.12
N GLN A 18 10.25 17.07 -35.73
CA GLN A 18 10.68 17.75 -36.94
C GLN A 18 9.61 17.45 -37.99
N ALA A 19 8.78 18.45 -38.29
CA ALA A 19 8.05 18.49 -39.55
C ALA A 19 9.12 18.62 -40.64
N ARG A 20 9.75 17.49 -41.02
CA ARG A 20 10.79 17.43 -42.04
C ARG A 20 10.29 18.15 -43.28
N ASN A 21 10.97 19.24 -43.66
CA ASN A 21 10.86 19.93 -44.95
C ASN A 21 9.44 20.04 -45.48
N SER A 22 8.52 20.46 -44.62
CA SER A 22 7.15 20.59 -45.06
C SER A 22 6.97 21.90 -45.79
N THR A 23 6.86 21.76 -47.11
CA THR A 23 6.01 22.58 -47.98
C THR A 23 4.72 22.99 -47.25
N SER A 24 4.08 24.06 -47.74
CA SER A 24 2.82 24.65 -47.26
C SER A 24 1.70 23.66 -46.84
N ASP A 25 1.79 22.40 -47.25
CA ASP A 25 0.89 21.30 -46.93
C ASP A 25 0.89 20.86 -45.46
N VAL A 26 1.99 20.95 -44.69
CA VAL A 26 1.93 20.57 -43.26
C VAL A 26 1.31 21.65 -42.39
N GLN A 27 1.34 22.91 -42.78
CA GLN A 27 0.53 23.95 -42.12
C GLN A 27 -0.97 23.73 -42.37
N LYS A 28 -1.35 23.17 -43.53
CA LYS A 28 -2.70 22.68 -43.78
C LYS A 28 -3.00 21.41 -42.96
N ALA A 29 -2.07 20.48 -42.86
CA ALA A 29 -2.23 19.26 -42.04
C ALA A 29 -2.33 19.58 -40.54
N SER A 30 -1.59 20.57 -40.03
CA SER A 30 -1.67 20.99 -38.63
C SER A 30 -3.00 21.68 -38.31
N LYS A 31 -3.66 22.29 -39.30
CA LYS A 31 -5.05 22.75 -39.17
C LYS A 31 -6.06 21.61 -39.22
N ALA A 32 -5.71 20.47 -39.83
CA ALA A 32 -6.59 19.30 -39.94
C ALA A 32 -6.53 18.40 -38.69
N VAL A 33 -5.39 18.31 -38.00
CA VAL A 33 -5.28 17.52 -36.76
C VAL A 33 -5.89 18.28 -35.59
N LYS A 34 -7.14 17.96 -35.27
CA LYS A 34 -7.85 18.49 -34.11
C LYS A 34 -7.27 17.87 -32.84
N CYS A 35 -6.35 18.58 -32.18
CA CYS A 35 -5.79 18.15 -30.90
C CYS A 35 -6.82 18.26 -29.78
N GLN A 36 -6.89 17.24 -28.92
CA GLN A 36 -7.71 17.33 -27.72
C GLN A 36 -7.10 18.30 -26.71
N HIS A 37 -7.99 18.94 -25.95
CA HIS A 37 -7.58 19.83 -24.89
C HIS A 37 -6.87 19.03 -23.77
N PRO A 38 -5.70 19.48 -23.27
CA PRO A 38 -4.92 18.81 -22.22
C PRO A 38 -5.73 18.37 -20.98
N SER A 39 -6.76 19.13 -20.62
CA SER A 39 -7.63 18.82 -19.47
C SER A 39 -8.38 17.50 -19.62
N ARG A 40 -8.68 17.05 -20.85
CA ARG A 40 -9.38 15.77 -21.08
C ARG A 40 -8.49 14.59 -20.70
N TYR A 41 -7.20 14.65 -21.01
CA TYR A 41 -6.24 13.62 -20.65
C TYR A 41 -6.08 13.50 -19.13
N ILE A 42 -5.95 14.63 -18.43
CA ILE A 42 -5.84 14.66 -16.96
C ILE A 42 -7.14 14.17 -16.31
N GLY A 43 -8.30 14.55 -16.87
CA GLY A 43 -9.59 14.06 -16.42
C GLY A 43 -9.72 12.53 -16.53
N LEU A 44 -9.26 11.94 -17.64
CA LEU A 44 -9.26 10.49 -17.83
C LEU A 44 -8.33 9.78 -16.84
N LEU A 45 -7.14 10.33 -16.59
CA LEU A 45 -6.23 9.83 -15.54
C LEU A 45 -6.85 9.90 -14.15
N PHE A 46 -7.57 10.97 -13.83
CA PHE A 46 -8.27 11.09 -12.55
C PHE A 46 -9.36 10.04 -12.40
N VAL A 47 -10.18 9.83 -13.45
CA VAL A 47 -11.24 8.81 -13.47
C VAL A 47 -10.65 7.41 -13.31
N ASP A 48 -9.56 7.07 -14.00
CA ASP A 48 -8.88 5.77 -13.88
C ASP A 48 -8.40 5.51 -12.44
N ASN A 49 -7.69 6.47 -11.86
CA ASN A 49 -7.21 6.39 -10.48
C ASN A 49 -8.37 6.25 -9.47
N PHE A 50 -9.44 7.04 -9.65
CA PHE A 50 -10.59 6.97 -8.77
C PHE A 50 -11.31 5.62 -8.88
N ALA A 51 -11.50 5.11 -10.10
CA ALA A 51 -12.09 3.79 -10.34
C ALA A 51 -11.25 2.67 -9.73
N ALA A 52 -9.93 2.73 -9.84
CA ALA A 52 -9.02 1.76 -9.23
C ALA A 52 -9.16 1.75 -7.69
N VAL A 53 -9.13 2.92 -7.05
CA VAL A 53 -9.30 3.05 -5.59
C VAL A 53 -10.67 2.55 -5.15
N LEU A 54 -11.74 2.93 -5.86
CA LEU A 54 -13.09 2.46 -5.57
C LEU A 54 -13.18 0.93 -5.70
N GLY A 55 -12.58 0.35 -6.75
CA GLY A 55 -12.49 -1.09 -6.94
C GLY A 55 -11.79 -1.79 -5.77
N ILE A 56 -10.68 -1.23 -5.27
CA ILE A 56 -9.99 -1.77 -4.09
C ILE A 56 -10.89 -1.74 -2.85
N ILE A 57 -11.58 -0.63 -2.60
CA ILE A 57 -12.46 -0.50 -1.44
C ILE A 57 -13.62 -1.50 -1.54
N LEU A 58 -14.30 -1.55 -2.68
CA LEU A 58 -15.47 -2.40 -2.89
C LEU A 58 -15.12 -3.90 -2.78
N LEU A 59 -14.06 -4.35 -3.44
CA LEU A 59 -13.62 -5.75 -3.37
C LEU A 59 -13.06 -6.10 -1.98
N GLY A 60 -12.39 -5.16 -1.30
CA GLY A 60 -11.92 -5.32 0.08
C GLY A 60 -13.05 -5.50 1.07
N LEU A 61 -14.09 -4.68 0.96
CA LEU A 61 -15.30 -4.81 1.76
C LEU A 61 -16.03 -6.13 1.45
N PHE A 62 -16.26 -6.42 0.17
CA PHE A 62 -16.93 -7.65 -0.26
C PHE A 62 -16.24 -8.89 0.28
N LYS A 63 -14.91 -9.00 0.09
CA LYS A 63 -14.12 -10.13 0.58
C LYS A 63 -14.13 -10.22 2.10
N SER A 64 -14.00 -9.09 2.81
CA SER A 64 -14.05 -9.05 4.27
C SER A 64 -15.39 -9.53 4.82
N LEU A 65 -16.50 -9.11 4.18
CA LEU A 65 -17.85 -9.53 4.53
C LEU A 65 -18.09 -11.02 4.22
N ALA A 66 -17.63 -11.49 3.07
CA ALA A 66 -17.71 -12.90 2.69
C ALA A 66 -16.94 -13.81 3.67
N ILE A 67 -15.74 -13.41 4.07
CA ILE A 67 -14.93 -14.12 5.09
C ILE A 67 -15.65 -14.11 6.44
N SER A 68 -16.25 -12.97 6.81
CA SER A 68 -16.99 -12.86 8.07
C SER A 68 -18.18 -13.82 8.12
N ARG A 69 -18.94 -13.93 7.01
CA ARG A 69 -20.06 -14.87 6.89
C ARG A 69 -19.59 -16.32 6.85
N SER A 70 -18.56 -16.64 6.07
CA SER A 70 -18.04 -18.01 5.93
C SER A 70 -17.39 -18.55 7.21
N ALA A 71 -16.84 -17.68 8.07
CA ALA A 71 -16.31 -18.10 9.37
C ALA A 71 -17.39 -18.75 10.27
N GLN A 72 -18.67 -18.45 10.04
CA GLN A 72 -19.81 -19.08 10.71
C GLN A 72 -20.04 -20.53 10.23
N ASP A 73 -19.62 -20.88 9.00
CA ASP A 73 -19.98 -22.13 8.30
C ASP A 73 -18.85 -23.19 8.32
N ARG A 74 -17.95 -23.11 9.31
CA ARG A 74 -16.68 -23.85 9.42
C ARG A 74 -16.81 -25.34 9.79
N ARG A 75 -17.51 -26.16 8.99
CA ARG A 75 -17.39 -27.64 9.08
C ARG A 75 -16.50 -28.29 8.02
N ASN A 76 -16.13 -27.61 6.93
CA ASN A 76 -15.39 -28.28 5.84
C ASN A 76 -13.86 -28.20 6.01
N LEU A 77 -13.28 -29.33 6.45
CA LEU A 77 -11.85 -29.56 6.69
C LEU A 77 -10.99 -29.46 5.41
N VAL A 78 -11.57 -29.75 4.25
CA VAL A 78 -10.89 -29.85 2.94
C VAL A 78 -10.27 -28.52 2.49
N TRP A 79 -10.94 -27.39 2.76
CA TRP A 79 -10.43 -26.06 2.42
C TRP A 79 -9.18 -25.64 3.21
N ARG A 80 -8.88 -26.31 4.35
CA ARG A 80 -7.69 -26.02 5.14
C ARG A 80 -6.43 -26.69 4.60
N PHE A 81 -6.57 -27.79 3.87
CA PHE A 81 -5.43 -28.58 3.40
C PHE A 81 -4.91 -28.12 2.04
N LEU A 82 -5.79 -27.65 1.15
CA LEU A 82 -5.42 -27.07 -0.14
C LEU A 82 -4.83 -25.65 -0.05
N ALA A 83 -4.85 -25.04 1.14
CA ALA A 83 -4.41 -23.66 1.37
C ALA A 83 -3.11 -23.57 2.19
N SER A 84 -2.09 -24.38 1.87
CA SER A 84 -0.73 -24.14 2.36
C SER A 84 -0.14 -22.92 1.66
N LYS A 85 -0.69 -21.74 1.96
CA LYS A 85 -0.22 -20.48 1.42
C LYS A 85 1.13 -20.11 2.06
N PRO A 86 2.05 -19.47 1.31
CA PRO A 86 3.22 -18.83 1.91
C PRO A 86 2.78 -17.88 3.03
N GLY A 87 3.69 -17.61 3.98
CA GLY A 87 3.37 -16.73 5.11
C GLY A 87 2.81 -15.37 4.63
N PRO A 88 1.87 -14.76 5.38
CA PRO A 88 1.09 -13.61 4.91
C PRO A 88 1.96 -12.42 4.50
N VAL A 89 3.12 -12.23 5.14
CA VAL A 89 4.08 -11.18 4.77
C VAL A 89 4.71 -11.43 3.41
N THR A 90 5.18 -12.66 3.17
CA THR A 90 5.81 -13.04 1.88
C THR A 90 4.82 -12.89 0.73
N GLN A 91 3.56 -13.26 0.98
CA GLN A 91 2.48 -13.14 0.00
C GLN A 91 2.19 -11.67 -0.35
N SER A 92 2.04 -10.77 0.64
CA SER A 92 1.84 -9.34 0.35
C SER A 92 3.03 -8.70 -0.36
N ILE A 93 4.26 -9.12 -0.04
CA ILE A 93 5.46 -8.63 -0.73
C ILE A 93 5.45 -9.06 -2.19
N LEU A 94 5.23 -10.35 -2.44
CA LEU A 94 5.15 -10.89 -3.80
C LEU A 94 4.06 -10.18 -4.61
N MET A 95 2.87 -10.00 -4.03
CA MET A 95 1.78 -9.28 -4.70
C MET A 95 2.11 -7.81 -4.94
N GLY A 96 2.86 -7.16 -4.04
CA GLY A 96 3.37 -5.81 -4.25
C GLY A 96 4.24 -5.70 -5.50
N PHE A 97 5.16 -6.65 -5.68
CA PHE A 97 5.99 -6.73 -6.89
C PHE A 97 5.19 -7.05 -8.14
N VAL A 98 4.22 -7.97 -8.07
CA VAL A 98 3.35 -8.30 -9.21
C VAL A 98 2.55 -7.08 -9.64
N THR A 99 1.91 -6.39 -8.70
CA THR A 99 1.13 -5.17 -8.97
C THR A 99 2.00 -4.05 -9.53
N ALA A 100 3.21 -3.86 -8.99
CA ALA A 100 4.18 -2.91 -9.55
C ALA A 100 4.60 -3.28 -10.98
N GLY A 101 4.89 -4.57 -11.21
CA GLY A 101 5.26 -5.10 -12.51
C GLY A 101 4.18 -4.88 -13.56
N ILE A 102 2.91 -5.13 -13.23
CA ILE A 102 1.77 -4.84 -14.10
C ILE A 102 1.77 -3.35 -14.46
N ASN A 103 1.86 -2.44 -13.48
CA ASN A 103 1.88 -1.00 -13.73
C ASN A 103 3.05 -0.57 -14.63
N VAL A 104 4.24 -1.12 -14.38
CA VAL A 104 5.45 -0.89 -15.18
C VAL A 104 5.26 -1.35 -16.62
N VAL A 105 4.74 -2.56 -16.83
CA VAL A 105 4.50 -3.13 -18.17
C VAL A 105 3.44 -2.33 -18.92
N MET A 106 2.37 -1.91 -18.26
CA MET A 106 1.30 -1.11 -18.90
C MET A 106 1.79 0.29 -19.27
N ASN A 107 2.63 0.90 -18.43
CA ASN A 107 3.30 2.16 -18.78
C ASN A 107 4.28 1.98 -19.96
N PHE A 108 4.98 0.85 -20.03
CA PHE A 108 5.84 0.54 -21.16
C PHE A 108 5.04 0.32 -22.44
N ALA A 109 3.92 -0.41 -22.37
CA ALA A 109 3.03 -0.62 -23.52
C ALA A 109 2.49 0.71 -24.06
N ASN A 110 2.11 1.64 -23.18
CA ASN A 110 1.70 2.98 -23.57
C ASN A 110 2.84 3.80 -24.20
N ALA A 111 4.04 3.73 -23.63
CA ALA A 111 5.23 4.34 -24.24
C ALA A 111 5.52 3.76 -25.62
N TYR A 112 5.48 2.45 -25.76
CA TYR A 112 5.71 1.74 -27.02
C TYR A 112 4.70 2.16 -28.08
N LYS A 113 3.43 2.26 -27.70
CA LYS A 113 2.36 2.68 -28.60
C LYS A 113 2.54 4.10 -29.11
N ILE A 114 2.87 5.04 -28.23
CA ILE A 114 3.14 6.43 -28.63
C ILE A 114 4.41 6.52 -29.47
N HIS A 115 5.47 5.79 -29.12
CA HIS A 115 6.72 5.74 -29.89
C HIS A 115 6.53 5.28 -31.34
N HIS A 116 5.57 4.39 -31.59
CA HIS A 116 5.24 3.91 -32.93
C HIS A 116 4.30 4.85 -33.70
N TYR A 117 3.79 5.90 -33.06
CA TYR A 117 2.96 6.89 -33.73
C TYR A 117 3.83 7.82 -34.59
N SER A 118 3.33 8.17 -35.78
CA SER A 118 4.06 9.01 -36.73
C SER A 118 4.47 10.34 -36.10
N GLY A 119 5.78 10.61 -36.08
CA GLY A 119 6.35 11.82 -35.48
C GLY A 119 6.95 11.65 -34.08
N TYR A 120 6.82 10.49 -33.44
CA TYR A 120 7.42 10.22 -32.11
C TYR A 120 8.60 9.24 -32.13
N HIS A 121 8.97 8.71 -33.31
CA HIS A 121 10.05 7.71 -33.45
C HIS A 121 11.43 8.18 -32.99
N HIS A 122 11.66 9.50 -32.90
CA HIS A 122 12.93 10.06 -32.44
C HIS A 122 13.03 10.14 -30.91
N VAL A 123 11.90 10.03 -30.20
CA VAL A 123 11.89 10.10 -28.72
C VAL A 123 12.38 8.76 -28.17
N PRO A 124 13.44 8.72 -27.34
CA PRO A 124 13.92 7.45 -26.80
C PRO A 124 12.82 6.73 -26.00
N LEU A 125 12.46 5.52 -26.41
CA LEU A 125 11.39 4.72 -25.81
C LEU A 125 11.52 4.60 -24.28
N VAL A 126 12.74 4.40 -23.78
CA VAL A 126 13.02 4.27 -22.33
C VAL A 126 12.66 5.55 -21.58
N ARG A 127 12.92 6.74 -22.15
CA ARG A 127 12.58 8.02 -21.51
C ARG A 127 11.08 8.23 -21.46
N LEU A 128 10.38 7.87 -22.53
CA LEU A 128 8.93 7.94 -22.60
C LEU A 128 8.27 6.99 -21.60
N TRP A 129 8.83 5.78 -21.44
CA TRP A 129 8.40 4.83 -20.42
C TRP A 129 8.61 5.35 -18.99
N LEU A 130 9.80 5.89 -18.68
CA LEU A 130 10.08 6.48 -17.36
C LEU A 130 9.22 7.73 -17.08
N LEU A 131 8.85 8.48 -18.12
CA LEU A 131 7.86 9.55 -17.99
C LEU A 131 6.51 8.96 -17.59
N PHE A 132 6.01 7.93 -18.25
CA PHE A 132 4.75 7.28 -17.85
C PHE A 132 4.78 6.70 -16.43
N CYS A 133 5.94 6.28 -15.94
CA CYS A 133 6.11 5.89 -14.54
C CYS A 133 6.01 7.05 -13.54
N SER A 134 6.14 8.30 -13.97
CA SER A 134 5.94 9.49 -13.13
C SER A 134 4.48 9.97 -13.10
N ARG A 135 3.54 9.23 -13.71
CA ARG A 135 2.11 9.58 -13.73
C ARG A 135 1.53 9.66 -12.32
N PRO A 136 0.59 10.60 -12.06
CA PRO A 136 -0.06 10.68 -10.77
C PRO A 136 -0.81 9.39 -10.48
N THR A 137 -0.55 8.76 -9.32
CA THR A 137 -1.28 7.57 -8.87
C THR A 137 -1.87 7.73 -7.48
N LEU A 138 -3.02 7.10 -7.24
CA LEU A 138 -3.68 7.07 -5.94
C LEU A 138 -3.44 5.77 -5.16
N ASN A 139 -2.37 5.03 -5.49
CA ASN A 139 -2.05 3.76 -4.82
C ASN A 139 -1.66 3.93 -3.34
N TRP A 140 -1.29 5.14 -2.93
CA TRP A 140 -1.06 5.47 -1.52
C TRP A 140 -2.36 5.48 -0.68
N LEU A 141 -3.54 5.69 -1.28
CA LEU A 141 -4.81 5.72 -0.54
C LEU A 141 -5.13 4.39 0.15
N PRO A 142 -5.05 3.22 -0.51
CA PRO A 142 -5.17 1.92 0.16
C PRO A 142 -4.24 1.74 1.37
N VAL A 143 -3.05 2.37 1.38
CA VAL A 143 -2.13 2.31 2.51
C VAL A 143 -2.69 3.08 3.71
N VAL A 144 -3.13 4.32 3.48
CA VAL A 144 -3.73 5.18 4.50
C VAL A 144 -5.05 4.61 5.01
N LEU A 145 -5.86 4.04 4.13
CA LEU A 145 -7.17 3.49 4.45
C LEU A 145 -7.08 2.10 5.08
N GLY A 146 -6.11 1.26 4.72
CA GLY A 146 -6.05 -0.12 5.18
C GLY A 146 -5.94 -0.24 6.70
N LEU A 147 -5.23 0.67 7.38
CA LEU A 147 -5.13 0.66 8.84
C LEU A 147 -6.47 0.95 9.57
N PRO A 148 -7.20 2.05 9.30
CA PRO A 148 -8.50 2.29 9.91
C PRO A 148 -9.52 1.23 9.53
N PHE A 149 -9.57 0.78 8.26
CA PHE A 149 -10.48 -0.31 7.86
C PHE A 149 -10.17 -1.62 8.60
N SER A 150 -8.89 -1.93 8.84
CA SER A 150 -8.50 -3.10 9.62
C SER A 150 -9.03 -3.06 11.06
N GLY A 151 -9.24 -1.86 11.63
CA GLY A 151 -9.80 -1.65 12.96
C GLY A 151 -11.32 -1.81 13.04
N LEU A 152 -12.04 -1.68 11.92
CA LEU A 152 -13.50 -1.85 11.86
C LEU A 152 -13.95 -3.30 12.02
N PHE A 153 -13.08 -4.26 11.69
CA PHE A 153 -13.42 -5.68 11.72
C PHE A 153 -12.88 -6.37 12.97
N GLN A 154 -13.77 -7.01 13.73
CA GLN A 154 -13.39 -7.88 14.86
C GLN A 154 -12.78 -9.21 14.39
N ASN A 155 -13.08 -9.65 13.17
CA ASN A 155 -12.56 -10.88 12.60
C ASN A 155 -11.10 -10.69 12.17
N ILE A 156 -10.20 -11.51 12.75
CA ILE A 156 -8.75 -11.46 12.49
C ILE A 156 -8.44 -11.61 10.99
N HIS A 157 -9.16 -12.47 10.26
CA HIS A 157 -8.89 -12.70 8.83
C HIS A 157 -9.29 -11.51 7.94
N ALA A 158 -10.39 -10.83 8.30
CA ALA A 158 -10.78 -9.60 7.60
C ALA A 158 -9.78 -8.47 7.85
N ARG A 159 -9.30 -8.35 9.09
CA ARG A 159 -8.23 -7.42 9.46
C ARG A 159 -6.94 -7.68 8.67
N ASP A 160 -6.50 -8.94 8.59
CA ASP A 160 -5.29 -9.34 7.86
C ASP A 160 -5.42 -8.97 6.37
N THR A 161 -6.59 -9.15 5.77
CA THR A 161 -6.86 -8.78 4.36
C THR A 161 -6.59 -7.30 4.09
N TRP A 162 -7.03 -6.38 4.95
CA TRP A 162 -6.76 -4.95 4.78
C TRP A 162 -5.30 -4.57 4.99
N LEU A 163 -4.61 -5.24 5.92
CA LEU A 163 -3.17 -5.06 6.09
C LEU A 163 -2.40 -5.57 4.86
N ASP A 164 -2.85 -6.67 4.25
CA ASP A 164 -2.27 -7.25 3.03
C ASP A 164 -2.40 -6.29 1.85
N ILE A 165 -3.60 -5.71 1.66
CA ILE A 165 -3.86 -4.69 0.65
C ILE A 165 -2.97 -3.46 0.87
N ALA A 166 -2.90 -2.94 2.10
CA ALA A 166 -2.06 -1.79 2.43
C ALA A 166 -0.57 -2.06 2.17
N SER A 167 -0.08 -3.25 2.53
CA SER A 167 1.32 -3.63 2.30
C SER A 167 1.64 -3.75 0.80
N THR A 168 0.75 -4.42 0.05
CA THR A 168 0.85 -4.60 -1.39
C THR A 168 0.90 -3.24 -2.09
N ALA A 169 -0.02 -2.34 -1.73
CA ALA A 169 -0.11 -1.01 -2.28
C ALA A 169 1.12 -0.15 -1.97
N ALA A 170 1.62 -0.18 -0.72
CA ALA A 170 2.80 0.58 -0.32
C ALA A 170 4.08 0.12 -1.06
N ILE A 171 4.24 -1.19 -1.28
CA ILE A 171 5.36 -1.74 -2.06
C ILE A 171 5.25 -1.31 -3.52
N SER A 172 4.05 -1.43 -4.11
CA SER A 172 3.83 -1.00 -5.48
C SER A 172 4.09 0.50 -5.66
N GLU A 173 3.67 1.31 -4.69
CA GLU A 173 3.89 2.76 -4.68
C GLU A 173 5.38 3.09 -4.64
N LEU A 174 6.14 2.50 -3.71
CA LEU A 174 7.58 2.72 -3.61
C LEU A 174 8.32 2.40 -4.92
N LEU A 175 7.94 1.31 -5.60
CA LEU A 175 8.54 0.92 -6.87
C LEU A 175 8.21 1.91 -7.98
N MET A 176 6.94 2.32 -8.11
CA MET A 176 6.52 3.30 -9.11
C MET A 176 7.17 4.66 -8.90
N GLN A 177 7.23 5.15 -7.65
CA GLN A 177 7.93 6.37 -7.27
C GLN A 177 9.43 6.28 -7.57
N GLY A 178 10.03 5.11 -7.34
CA GLY A 178 11.42 4.82 -7.71
C GLY A 178 11.69 5.01 -9.20
N PHE A 179 10.83 4.45 -10.07
CA PHE A 179 10.98 4.65 -11.52
C PHE A 179 10.70 6.11 -11.95
N GLY A 180 9.70 6.76 -11.36
CA GLY A 180 9.39 8.18 -11.62
C GLY A 180 10.50 9.15 -11.16
N THR A 181 11.30 8.74 -10.17
CA THR A 181 12.39 9.56 -9.59
C THR A 181 13.33 10.08 -10.65
N PHE A 182 13.70 9.25 -11.64
CA PHE A 182 14.62 9.66 -12.72
C PHE A 182 14.08 10.87 -13.48
N THR A 183 12.80 10.83 -13.86
CA THR A 183 12.14 11.88 -14.62
C THR A 183 12.05 13.19 -13.83
N PHE A 184 11.60 13.12 -12.57
CA PHE A 184 11.49 14.30 -11.71
C PHE A 184 12.85 14.89 -11.34
N TRP A 185 13.83 14.04 -11.04
CA TRP A 185 15.20 14.47 -10.74
C TRP A 185 15.83 15.18 -11.93
N ASN A 186 15.73 14.59 -13.13
CA ASN A 186 16.31 15.17 -14.34
C ASN A 186 15.65 16.52 -14.69
N ALA A 187 14.32 16.61 -14.59
CA ALA A 187 13.61 17.88 -14.71
C ALA A 187 14.09 18.90 -13.66
N THR A 188 14.19 18.50 -12.40
CA THR A 188 14.64 19.40 -11.34
C THR A 188 16.07 19.89 -11.57
N HIS A 189 16.98 18.98 -11.90
CA HIS A 189 18.37 19.30 -12.18
C HIS A 189 18.52 20.28 -13.34
N LEU A 190 17.78 20.05 -14.44
CA LEU A 190 17.77 20.96 -15.58
C LEU A 190 17.18 22.33 -15.21
N GLY A 191 16.08 22.35 -14.45
CA GLY A 191 15.45 23.58 -13.97
C GLY A 191 16.40 24.43 -13.11
N VAL A 192 17.20 23.78 -12.26
CA VAL A 192 18.23 24.45 -11.44
C VAL A 192 19.35 24.98 -12.33
N LYS A 193 19.92 24.12 -13.19
CA LYS A 193 21.05 24.45 -14.07
C LYS A 193 20.75 25.63 -15.00
N ARG A 194 19.48 25.79 -15.41
CA ARG A 194 19.03 26.83 -16.34
C ARG A 194 18.29 27.99 -15.67
N HIS A 195 18.23 28.01 -14.34
CA HIS A 195 17.52 29.03 -13.56
C HIS A 195 16.04 29.21 -13.95
N PHE A 196 15.36 28.12 -14.31
CA PHE A 196 13.95 28.13 -14.71
C PHE A 196 12.99 28.40 -13.55
N TYR A 197 13.45 28.25 -12.30
CA TYR A 197 12.71 28.61 -11.10
C TYR A 197 12.68 30.11 -10.79
N LEU A 198 13.53 30.91 -11.46
CA LEU A 198 13.48 32.36 -11.29
C LEU A 198 12.26 32.94 -12.00
N ARG A 199 11.61 33.91 -11.35
CA ARG A 199 10.42 34.56 -11.89
C ARG A 199 10.73 35.20 -13.25
N ASN A 200 9.83 34.99 -14.21
CA ASN A 200 9.88 35.52 -15.58
C ASN A 200 10.91 34.90 -16.55
N THR A 201 11.87 34.06 -16.11
CA THR A 201 12.85 33.43 -17.03
C THR A 201 12.17 32.66 -18.16
N LEU A 202 11.13 31.89 -17.82
CA LEU A 202 10.40 31.11 -18.82
C LEU A 202 9.28 31.89 -19.52
N ARG A 203 8.74 32.98 -18.94
CA ARG A 203 7.53 33.65 -19.44
C ARG A 203 7.68 34.26 -20.83
N GLN A 204 8.90 34.60 -21.24
CA GLN A 204 9.20 35.12 -22.57
C GLN A 204 9.06 34.05 -23.68
N PHE A 205 9.04 32.77 -23.31
CA PHE A 205 8.92 31.67 -24.27
C PHE A 205 7.48 31.23 -24.45
N TRP A 206 7.19 30.72 -25.65
CA TRP A 206 5.92 30.07 -25.95
C TRP A 206 5.68 28.90 -24.98
N HIS A 207 4.50 28.86 -24.35
CA HIS A 207 4.16 27.94 -23.24
C HIS A 207 5.07 27.98 -22.00
N GLY A 208 5.88 29.03 -21.83
CA GLY A 208 6.81 29.16 -20.72
C GLY A 208 6.18 29.06 -19.33
N THR A 209 4.97 29.58 -19.15
CA THR A 209 4.21 29.46 -17.88
C THR A 209 3.88 28.00 -17.55
N ASN A 210 3.53 27.20 -18.55
CA ASN A 210 3.20 25.78 -18.37
C ASN A 210 4.48 24.97 -18.08
N ALA A 211 5.58 25.27 -18.79
CA ALA A 211 6.88 24.67 -18.52
C ALA A 211 7.36 25.01 -17.09
N HIS A 212 7.18 26.26 -16.64
CA HIS A 212 7.50 26.66 -15.28
C HIS A 212 6.69 25.85 -14.24
N GLN A 213 5.40 25.63 -14.50
CA GLN A 213 4.56 24.77 -13.65
C GLN A 213 5.08 23.32 -13.61
N MET A 214 5.51 22.76 -14.74
CA MET A 214 6.13 21.43 -14.81
C MET A 214 7.36 21.35 -13.89
N TYR A 215 8.26 22.33 -14.00
CA TYR A 215 9.47 22.41 -13.19
C TYR A 215 9.16 22.55 -11.69
N ILE A 216 8.19 23.41 -11.32
CA ILE A 216 7.72 23.53 -9.94
C ILE A 216 7.21 22.19 -9.42
N GLY A 217 6.37 21.48 -10.19
CA GLY A 217 5.87 20.16 -9.84
C GLY A 217 7.01 19.17 -9.57
N SER A 218 8.02 19.12 -10.45
CA SER A 218 9.19 18.25 -10.25
C SER A 218 10.01 18.61 -9.00
N LEU A 219 10.20 19.89 -8.72
CA LEU A 219 10.94 20.36 -7.54
C LEU A 219 10.20 20.01 -6.25
N LEU A 220 8.89 20.27 -6.20
CA LEU A 220 8.04 19.90 -5.07
C LEU A 220 8.08 18.40 -4.82
N TRP A 221 8.04 17.60 -5.89
CA TRP A 221 8.15 16.15 -5.79
C TRP A 221 9.52 15.72 -5.24
N VAL A 222 10.64 16.26 -5.76
CA VAL A 222 11.99 15.90 -5.27
C VAL A 222 12.17 16.24 -3.79
N MET A 223 11.68 17.41 -3.35
CA MET A 223 11.71 17.78 -1.93
C MET A 223 10.82 16.86 -1.08
N GLY A 224 9.61 16.55 -1.57
CA GLY A 224 8.68 15.66 -0.90
C GLY A 224 9.22 14.23 -0.77
N CYS A 225 9.85 13.71 -1.83
CA CYS A 225 10.37 12.35 -1.94
C CYS A 225 11.35 11.99 -0.79
N LEU A 226 12.16 12.97 -0.35
CA LEU A 226 13.07 12.83 0.79
C LEU A 226 12.35 12.51 2.11
N VAL A 227 11.08 12.89 2.26
CA VAL A 227 10.25 12.62 3.43
C VAL A 227 9.30 11.44 3.17
N ILE A 228 8.76 11.35 1.96
CA ILE A 228 7.75 10.37 1.54
C ILE A 228 8.33 8.96 1.52
N ILE A 229 9.49 8.74 0.90
CA ILE A 229 10.10 7.39 0.82
C ILE A 229 10.40 6.84 2.22
N PRO A 230 11.09 7.56 3.13
CA PRO A 230 11.29 7.08 4.50
C PRO A 230 9.97 6.83 5.24
N THR A 231 8.96 7.67 5.01
CA THR A 231 7.63 7.49 5.62
C THR A 231 6.99 6.18 5.18
N TRP A 232 7.01 5.86 3.88
CA TRP A 232 6.47 4.59 3.38
C TRP A 232 7.25 3.37 3.86
N LEU A 233 8.58 3.46 3.93
CA LEU A 233 9.41 2.41 4.52
C LEU A 233 9.10 2.21 6.01
N PHE A 234 8.88 3.30 6.75
CA PHE A 234 8.46 3.24 8.14
C PHE A 234 7.06 2.60 8.29
N VAL A 235 6.10 2.98 7.45
CA VAL A 235 4.75 2.37 7.44
C VAL A 235 4.81 0.88 7.13
N LEU A 236 5.62 0.46 6.16
CA LEU A 236 5.83 -0.96 5.84
C LEU A 236 6.47 -1.72 7.00
N ALA A 237 7.55 -1.17 7.57
CA ALA A 237 8.19 -1.74 8.75
C ALA A 237 7.18 -1.87 9.91
N PHE A 238 6.35 -0.85 10.10
CA PHE A 238 5.29 -0.85 11.11
C PHE A 238 4.26 -1.95 10.87
N ILE A 239 3.76 -2.12 9.63
CA ILE A 239 2.79 -3.19 9.30
C ILE A 239 3.43 -4.57 9.54
N VAL A 240 4.69 -4.78 9.15
CA VAL A 240 5.41 -6.03 9.39
C VAL A 240 5.57 -6.31 10.88
N GLN A 241 5.94 -5.31 11.68
CA GLN A 241 6.06 -5.47 13.14
C GLN A 241 4.70 -5.76 13.78
N LEU A 242 3.64 -5.07 13.35
CA LEU A 242 2.28 -5.31 13.83
C LEU A 242 1.86 -6.76 13.60
N ARG A 243 2.14 -7.33 12.42
CA ARG A 243 1.87 -8.74 12.12
C ARG A 243 2.65 -9.69 13.02
N ARG A 244 3.93 -9.42 13.26
CA ARG A 244 4.75 -10.24 14.19
C ARG A 244 4.17 -10.24 15.61
N ILE A 245 3.70 -9.09 16.09
CA ILE A 245 3.04 -8.96 17.38
C ILE A 245 1.73 -9.75 17.41
N ILE A 246 0.88 -9.62 16.38
CA ILE A 246 -0.39 -10.38 16.29
C ILE A 246 -0.11 -11.89 16.27
N ALA A 247 0.87 -12.34 15.49
CA ALA A 247 1.25 -13.75 15.40
C ALA A 247 1.77 -14.30 16.74
N THR A 248 2.63 -13.54 17.45
CA THR A 248 3.15 -13.96 18.76
C THR A 248 2.06 -14.02 19.83
N LEU A 249 1.14 -13.06 19.86
CA LEU A 249 -0.03 -13.09 20.77
C LEU A 249 -0.95 -14.27 20.46
N GLY A 250 -1.23 -14.53 19.18
CA GLY A 250 -2.04 -15.66 18.74
C GLY A 250 -1.40 -17.02 19.09
N ASN A 251 -0.07 -17.13 19.00
CA ASN A 251 0.66 -18.34 19.34
C ASN A 251 0.79 -18.54 20.85
N ALA A 252 0.94 -17.47 21.64
CA ALA A 252 0.93 -17.56 23.10
C ALA A 252 -0.42 -18.07 23.60
N GLY A 253 -1.53 -17.50 23.13
CA GLY A 253 -2.88 -17.96 23.48
C GLY A 253 -3.16 -19.40 23.00
N ARG A 254 -2.67 -19.78 21.82
CA ARG A 254 -2.74 -21.17 21.34
C ARG A 254 -1.91 -22.10 22.20
N ARG A 255 -0.63 -21.82 22.52
CA ARG A 255 0.22 -22.68 23.37
C ARG A 255 -0.41 -22.97 24.73
N THR A 256 -1.08 -22.00 25.35
CA THR A 256 -1.80 -22.25 26.62
C THR A 256 -3.00 -23.17 26.40
N ARG A 257 -3.76 -22.98 25.31
CA ARG A 257 -4.87 -23.87 24.93
C ARG A 257 -4.42 -25.26 24.48
N THR A 258 -3.36 -25.40 23.69
CA THR A 258 -2.83 -26.71 23.25
C THR A 258 -2.13 -27.44 24.36
N ARG A 259 -1.51 -26.78 25.34
CA ARG A 259 -1.05 -27.47 26.57
C ARG A 259 -2.23 -28.01 27.39
N LEU A 260 -3.32 -27.26 27.50
CA LEU A 260 -4.55 -27.72 28.15
C LEU A 260 -5.23 -28.86 27.37
N TRP A 261 -5.30 -28.75 26.04
CA TRP A 261 -5.90 -29.75 25.16
C TRP A 261 -5.03 -31.01 25.03
N ALA A 262 -3.71 -30.90 24.92
CA ALA A 262 -2.81 -32.05 24.91
C ALA A 262 -2.83 -32.75 26.27
N PHE A 263 -2.93 -32.02 27.38
CA PHE A 263 -3.17 -32.61 28.69
C PHE A 263 -4.52 -33.36 28.75
N LEU A 264 -5.60 -32.75 28.26
CA LEU A 264 -6.92 -33.39 28.20
C LEU A 264 -6.96 -34.61 27.26
N VAL A 265 -6.30 -34.54 26.11
CA VAL A 265 -6.27 -35.61 25.10
C VAL A 265 -5.37 -36.76 25.55
N VAL A 266 -4.20 -36.50 26.13
CA VAL A 266 -3.37 -37.57 26.73
C VAL A 266 -4.14 -38.26 27.86
N VAL A 267 -4.85 -37.51 28.70
CA VAL A 267 -5.70 -38.08 29.77
C VAL A 267 -6.90 -38.87 29.23
N LEU A 268 -7.47 -38.49 28.07
CA LEU A 268 -8.61 -39.18 27.45
C LEU A 268 -8.21 -40.36 26.57
N TRP A 269 -7.03 -40.35 25.94
CA TRP A 269 -6.59 -41.36 24.96
C TRP A 269 -5.66 -42.45 25.51
N THR A 270 -4.96 -42.23 26.63
CA THR A 270 -4.18 -43.33 27.25
C THR A 270 -5.05 -44.28 28.09
N THR A 271 -6.37 -44.22 27.97
CA THR A 271 -7.29 -45.18 28.60
C THR A 271 -8.01 -45.97 27.50
N PRO A 272 -7.77 -47.30 27.39
CA PRO A 272 -8.42 -48.11 26.37
C PRO A 272 -9.94 -48.15 26.59
N SER A 273 -10.69 -47.74 25.56
CA SER A 273 -12.14 -47.48 25.60
C SER A 273 -13.05 -48.71 25.60
N ARG A 274 -12.49 -49.93 25.77
CA ARG A 274 -13.28 -51.17 25.73
C ARG A 274 -13.28 -52.01 27.02
N ILE A 275 -12.61 -51.59 28.09
CA ILE A 275 -12.53 -52.40 29.34
C ILE A 275 -12.68 -51.57 30.62
N VAL A 276 -13.55 -50.53 30.63
CA VAL A 276 -13.75 -49.74 31.86
C VAL A 276 -15.20 -49.85 32.36
N PRO A 277 -15.45 -50.69 33.38
CA PRO A 277 -16.75 -50.85 34.02
C PRO A 277 -17.34 -49.52 34.52
N ALA A 278 -18.67 -49.39 34.49
CA ALA A 278 -19.38 -48.16 34.87
C ALA A 278 -18.99 -47.64 36.27
N ALA A 279 -18.73 -48.54 37.22
CA ALA A 279 -18.27 -48.20 38.57
C ALA A 279 -16.90 -47.48 38.59
N THR A 280 -16.00 -47.85 37.68
CA THR A 280 -14.68 -47.22 37.54
C THR A 280 -14.80 -45.84 36.92
N ARG A 281 -15.75 -45.65 35.98
CA ARG A 281 -16.12 -44.34 35.44
C ARG A 281 -16.61 -43.37 36.52
N GLN A 282 -17.44 -43.86 37.46
CA GLN A 282 -17.94 -43.04 38.57
C GLN A 282 -16.86 -42.70 39.60
N ARG A 283 -15.92 -43.63 39.88
CA ARG A 283 -14.72 -43.35 40.70
C ARG A 283 -13.79 -42.33 40.05
N LEU A 284 -13.59 -42.41 38.74
CA LEU A 284 -12.79 -41.43 37.99
C LEU A 284 -13.45 -40.05 37.96
N ARG A 285 -14.78 -39.99 37.84
CA ARG A 285 -15.55 -38.74 37.96
C ARG A 285 -15.37 -38.11 39.34
N ARG A 286 -15.49 -38.88 40.42
CA ARG A 286 -15.20 -38.41 41.80
C ARG A 286 -13.74 -37.97 41.98
N ARG A 287 -12.77 -38.63 41.34
CA ARG A 287 -11.36 -38.21 41.37
C ARG A 287 -11.10 -36.96 40.53
N TYR A 288 -11.78 -36.78 39.41
CA TYR A 288 -11.77 -35.56 38.61
C TYR A 288 -12.37 -34.41 39.40
N ASP A 289 -13.52 -34.60 40.02
CA ASP A 289 -14.16 -33.57 40.87
C ASP A 289 -13.28 -33.25 42.08
N ALA A 290 -12.62 -34.24 42.70
CA ALA A 290 -11.64 -34.02 43.76
C ALA A 290 -10.34 -33.35 43.27
N PHE A 291 -9.94 -33.55 42.01
CA PHE A 291 -8.79 -32.86 41.42
C PHE A 291 -9.14 -31.44 40.98
N ALA A 292 -10.29 -31.22 40.35
CA ALA A 292 -10.86 -29.92 40.04
C ALA A 292 -11.09 -29.12 41.33
N ALA A 293 -11.56 -29.76 42.40
CA ALA A 293 -11.63 -29.18 43.73
C ALA A 293 -10.23 -28.85 44.26
N ARG A 294 -9.22 -29.72 44.10
CA ARG A 294 -7.82 -29.43 44.50
C ARG A 294 -7.14 -28.36 43.67
N VAL A 295 -7.46 -28.22 42.38
CA VAL A 295 -6.96 -27.17 41.49
C VAL A 295 -7.67 -25.85 41.79
N ASN A 296 -8.99 -25.85 42.00
CA ASN A 296 -9.69 -24.69 42.54
C ASN A 296 -9.18 -24.32 43.94
N GLN A 297 -8.84 -25.30 44.77
CA GLN A 297 -8.22 -25.09 46.08
C GLN A 297 -6.77 -24.63 45.95
N ARG A 298 -6.00 -25.03 44.94
CA ARG A 298 -4.64 -24.53 44.64
C ARG A 298 -4.64 -23.19 43.92
N LEU A 299 -5.67 -22.83 43.17
CA LEU A 299 -5.88 -21.48 42.66
C LEU A 299 -6.32 -20.56 43.80
N ARG A 300 -7.16 -21.05 44.72
CA ARG A 300 -7.47 -20.38 45.99
C ARG A 300 -6.30 -20.38 46.98
N ARG A 301 -5.35 -21.34 46.94
CA ARG A 301 -4.15 -21.41 47.80
C ARG A 301 -2.91 -20.75 47.20
N GLY A 302 -2.80 -20.65 45.88
CA GLY A 302 -1.85 -19.81 45.16
C GLY A 302 -2.24 -18.33 45.21
N PHE A 303 -3.48 -18.06 45.63
CA PHE A 303 -3.94 -16.79 46.20
C PHE A 303 -4.42 -16.96 47.66
N ALA A 304 -3.85 -17.89 48.43
CA ALA A 304 -3.90 -17.81 49.88
C ALA A 304 -2.62 -17.10 50.32
N PRO A 305 -2.71 -16.08 51.18
CA PRO A 305 -1.56 -15.35 51.65
C PRO A 305 -0.64 -16.34 52.37
N LEU A 306 0.51 -16.64 51.76
CA LEU A 306 1.68 -17.10 52.51
C LEU A 306 1.80 -16.14 53.70
N GLY A 307 1.86 -16.70 54.92
CA GLY A 307 1.73 -15.95 56.18
C GLY A 307 2.48 -14.63 56.14
N ARG A 308 1.87 -13.60 56.77
CA ARG A 308 2.30 -12.19 56.74
C ARG A 308 3.78 -12.08 56.36
N PRO A 309 4.13 -11.66 55.14
CA PRO A 309 5.53 -11.45 54.79
C PRO A 309 6.13 -10.60 55.90
N SER A 310 7.32 -10.98 56.40
CA SER A 310 8.00 -10.19 57.42
C SER A 310 7.96 -8.72 57.00
N ARG A 311 7.76 -7.78 57.94
CA ARG A 311 7.58 -6.35 57.60
C ARG A 311 8.63 -5.85 56.60
N ARG A 312 9.85 -6.40 56.66
CA ARG A 312 10.94 -6.15 55.70
C ARG A 312 10.64 -6.65 54.29
N VAL A 313 10.17 -7.89 54.10
CA VAL A 313 9.83 -8.43 52.77
C VAL A 313 8.60 -7.72 52.19
N ALA A 314 7.61 -7.38 53.03
CA ALA A 314 6.45 -6.60 52.60
C ALA A 314 6.86 -5.19 52.14
N ALA A 315 7.74 -4.52 52.89
CA ALA A 315 8.27 -3.21 52.54
C ALA A 315 9.15 -3.26 51.29
N LEU A 316 10.00 -4.28 51.13
CA LEU A 316 10.84 -4.46 49.95
C LEU A 316 9.99 -4.76 48.71
N TYR A 317 8.96 -5.59 48.82
CA TYR A 317 8.04 -5.86 47.72
C TYR A 317 7.19 -4.62 47.38
N ALA A 318 6.71 -3.88 48.37
CA ALA A 318 6.00 -2.62 48.16
C ALA A 318 6.90 -1.55 47.52
N ALA A 319 8.14 -1.41 47.98
CA ALA A 319 9.13 -0.50 47.39
C ALA A 319 9.53 -0.93 45.97
N TRP A 320 9.70 -2.23 45.74
CA TRP A 320 9.96 -2.77 44.40
C TRP A 320 8.77 -2.53 43.46
N ARG A 321 7.54 -2.75 43.93
CA ARG A 321 6.30 -2.53 43.16
C ARG A 321 5.99 -1.05 42.95
N ALA A 322 6.37 -0.18 43.88
CA ALA A 322 6.29 1.27 43.73
C ALA A 322 7.32 1.79 42.71
N ARG A 323 8.53 1.21 42.69
CA ARG A 323 9.56 1.51 41.67
C ARG A 323 9.26 0.88 40.31
N HIS A 324 8.51 -0.22 40.29
CA HIS A 324 8.11 -0.94 39.08
C HIS A 324 6.59 -1.12 39.10
N PRO A 325 5.81 -0.03 38.90
CA PRO A 325 4.37 -0.16 38.73
C PRO A 325 4.17 -1.22 37.66
N ALA A 326 3.43 -2.28 37.99
CA ALA A 326 3.22 -3.40 37.10
C ALA A 326 2.76 -2.83 35.76
N ARG A 327 3.65 -2.84 34.75
CA ARG A 327 3.30 -2.37 33.40
C ARG A 327 1.98 -3.05 33.07
N PRO A 328 0.91 -2.30 32.77
CA PRO A 328 -0.42 -2.86 32.62
C PRO A 328 -0.32 -4.09 31.73
N ARG A 329 -0.56 -5.25 32.34
CA ARG A 329 -0.45 -6.55 31.68
C ARG A 329 -1.58 -6.76 30.69
N ASP A 330 -2.55 -5.86 30.66
CA ASP A 330 -3.63 -5.87 29.70
C ASP A 330 -3.06 -5.54 28.30
N PRO A 331 -2.90 -6.54 27.42
CA PRO A 331 -2.43 -6.31 26.06
C PRO A 331 -3.38 -5.38 25.30
N GLN A 332 -4.66 -5.33 25.70
CA GLN A 332 -5.66 -4.44 25.11
C GLN A 332 -5.41 -2.97 25.49
N ALA A 333 -4.95 -2.67 26.71
CA ALA A 333 -4.56 -1.31 27.11
C ALA A 333 -3.39 -0.79 26.25
N ARG A 334 -2.35 -1.61 26.05
CA ARG A 334 -1.25 -1.27 25.12
C ARG A 334 -1.76 -1.09 23.69
N MET A 335 -2.67 -1.95 23.23
CA MET A 335 -3.24 -1.84 21.89
C MET A 335 -4.04 -0.54 21.74
N ARG A 336 -4.84 -0.15 22.75
CA ARG A 336 -5.60 1.11 22.77
C ARG A 336 -4.71 2.34 22.73
N GLU A 337 -3.64 2.37 23.54
CA GLU A 337 -2.67 3.47 23.52
C GLU A 337 -1.99 3.58 22.15
N TRP A 338 -1.65 2.44 21.54
CA TRP A 338 -1.12 2.40 20.18
C TRP A 338 -2.12 2.91 19.14
N TYR A 339 -3.37 2.45 19.20
CA TYR A 339 -4.44 2.92 18.31
C TYR A 339 -4.72 4.42 18.47
N ALA A 340 -4.50 5.00 19.65
CA ALA A 340 -4.65 6.45 19.85
C ALA A 340 -3.62 7.27 19.05
N ARG A 341 -2.44 6.71 18.73
CA ARG A 341 -1.39 7.38 17.93
C ARG A 341 -1.52 7.14 16.43
N VAL A 342 -2.28 6.13 16.01
CA VAL A 342 -2.51 5.80 14.59
C VAL A 342 -3.16 6.97 13.83
N PRO A 343 -4.19 7.67 14.33
CA PRO A 343 -4.81 8.79 13.62
C PRO A 343 -3.82 9.88 13.19
N ILE A 344 -2.89 10.26 14.07
CA ILE A 344 -1.89 11.30 13.77
C ILE A 344 -0.98 10.85 12.63
N ALA A 345 -0.45 9.62 12.70
CA ALA A 345 0.39 9.07 11.64
C ALA A 345 -0.37 8.92 10.32
N MET A 346 -1.66 8.58 10.35
CA MET A 346 -2.51 8.45 9.15
C MET A 346 -2.83 9.80 8.54
N VAL A 347 -3.13 10.83 9.34
CA VAL A 347 -3.32 12.20 8.86
C VAL A 347 -2.02 12.70 8.23
N PHE A 348 -0.87 12.46 8.85
CA PHE A 348 0.41 12.82 8.28
C PHE A 348 0.68 12.10 6.95
N ALA A 349 0.46 10.77 6.88
CA ALA A 349 0.61 10.00 5.65
C ALA A 349 -0.37 10.44 4.55
N LEU A 350 -1.61 10.80 4.89
CA LEU A 350 -2.62 11.36 3.99
C LEU A 350 -2.15 12.70 3.41
N LEU A 351 -1.66 13.60 4.25
CA LEU A 351 -1.16 14.91 3.83
C LEU A 351 0.06 14.78 2.92
N LEU A 352 0.99 13.87 3.25
CA LEU A 352 2.15 13.59 2.42
C LEU A 352 1.75 12.97 1.07
N GLY A 353 0.86 11.98 1.05
CA GLY A 353 0.35 11.37 -0.18
C GLY A 353 -0.39 12.39 -1.06
N LEU A 354 -1.18 13.29 -0.46
CA LEU A 354 -1.85 14.36 -1.18
C LEU A 354 -0.87 15.39 -1.76
N ALA A 355 0.14 15.79 -0.99
CA ALA A 355 1.18 16.71 -1.45
C ALA A 355 1.96 16.13 -2.63
N ASP A 356 2.31 14.85 -2.56
CA ASP A 356 2.96 14.11 -3.64
C ASP A 356 2.08 14.07 -4.91
N TYR A 357 0.82 13.68 -4.74
CA TYR A 357 -0.14 13.62 -5.83
C TYR A 357 -0.34 14.98 -6.51
N ILE A 358 -0.41 16.07 -5.74
CA ILE A 358 -0.47 17.44 -6.28
C ILE A 358 0.80 17.77 -7.06
N ALA A 359 1.99 17.43 -6.55
CA ALA A 359 3.24 17.67 -7.25
C ALA A 359 3.30 16.92 -8.59
N GLN A 360 2.84 15.66 -8.62
CA GLN A 360 2.74 14.85 -9.83
C GLN A 360 1.73 15.43 -10.83
N ILE A 361 0.56 15.91 -10.37
CA ILE A 361 -0.42 16.61 -11.21
C ILE A 361 0.18 17.89 -11.78
N LEU A 362 0.82 18.73 -10.95
CA LEU A 362 1.43 19.98 -11.41
C LEU A 362 2.48 19.72 -12.49
N PHE A 363 3.30 18.68 -12.27
CA PHE A 363 4.29 18.23 -13.25
C PHE A 363 3.61 17.82 -14.55
N TRP A 364 2.64 16.89 -14.51
CA TRP A 364 1.99 16.36 -15.71
C TRP A 364 1.14 17.38 -16.45
N ASP A 365 0.39 18.20 -15.74
CA ASP A 365 -0.41 19.29 -16.31
C ASP A 365 0.49 20.31 -16.99
N GLY A 366 1.56 20.75 -16.30
CA GLY A 366 2.56 21.64 -16.86
C GLY A 366 3.23 21.04 -18.10
N PHE A 367 3.60 19.76 -18.03
CA PHE A 367 4.23 19.03 -19.12
C PHE A 367 3.33 18.92 -20.36
N VAL A 368 2.11 18.38 -20.24
CA VAL A 368 1.18 18.23 -21.37
C VAL A 368 0.85 19.59 -22.00
N LYS A 369 0.65 20.64 -21.19
CA LYS A 369 0.40 21.99 -21.68
C LYS A 369 1.64 22.70 -22.23
N ALA A 370 2.84 22.32 -21.80
CA ALA A 370 4.10 22.87 -22.32
C ALA A 370 4.43 22.29 -23.70
N GLU A 371 4.17 20.99 -23.89
CA GLU A 371 4.34 20.31 -25.18
C GLU A 371 3.34 20.80 -26.24
N GLY A 372 2.13 21.15 -25.83
CA GLY A 372 1.08 21.68 -26.71
C GLY A 372 0.80 20.75 -27.89
N ILE A 373 0.98 21.25 -29.12
CA ILE A 373 0.74 20.48 -30.35
C ILE A 373 1.72 19.31 -30.57
N ARG A 374 2.87 19.28 -29.86
CA ARG A 374 3.88 18.22 -30.03
C ARG A 374 3.55 16.97 -29.26
N TYR A 375 2.87 17.11 -28.13
CA TYR A 375 2.25 16.00 -27.41
C TYR A 375 0.73 16.06 -27.65
N CYS A 376 0.38 15.86 -28.91
CA CYS A 376 -0.99 15.73 -29.36
C CYS A 376 -1.19 14.28 -29.83
N PRO A 377 -1.38 13.33 -28.90
CA PRO A 377 -1.82 12.00 -29.31
C PRO A 377 -3.15 12.18 -30.04
N PRO A 378 -3.33 11.53 -31.20
CA PRO A 378 -4.58 11.63 -31.94
C PRO A 378 -5.75 11.19 -31.09
N ASP A 379 -6.93 11.72 -31.40
CA ASP A 379 -8.20 11.36 -30.75
C ASP A 379 -8.45 9.86 -30.69
N GLN A 380 -7.92 9.10 -31.65
CA GLN A 380 -8.03 7.65 -31.72
C GLN A 380 -7.09 6.92 -30.75
N VAL A 381 -5.96 7.51 -30.38
CA VAL A 381 -4.93 6.88 -29.55
C VAL A 381 -5.20 7.08 -28.05
N ILE A 382 -5.83 8.20 -27.66
CA ILE A 382 -6.15 8.49 -26.26
C ILE A 382 -7.02 7.39 -25.61
N PRO A 383 -8.14 6.95 -26.22
CA PRO A 383 -8.95 5.85 -25.66
C PRO A 383 -8.17 4.55 -25.49
N GLU A 384 -7.21 4.29 -26.38
CA GLU A 384 -6.40 3.08 -26.31
C GLU A 384 -5.39 3.14 -25.18
N ILE A 385 -4.73 4.29 -24.98
CA ILE A 385 -3.83 4.51 -23.85
C ILE A 385 -4.57 4.35 -22.52
N VAL A 386 -5.76 4.96 -22.43
CA VAL A 386 -6.62 4.87 -21.25
C VAL A 386 -7.08 3.43 -21.05
N SER A 387 -7.47 2.72 -22.12
CA SER A 387 -7.85 1.31 -22.01
C SER A 387 -6.71 0.45 -21.48
N ILE A 388 -5.46 0.66 -21.92
CA ILE A 388 -4.29 -0.07 -21.41
C ILE A 388 -4.11 0.19 -19.91
N TRP A 389 -4.22 1.44 -19.46
CA TRP A 389 -4.16 1.74 -18.04
C TRP A 389 -5.31 1.14 -17.25
N THR A 390 -6.54 1.29 -17.71
CA THR A 390 -7.72 0.75 -17.03
C THR A 390 -7.66 -0.76 -16.92
N THR A 391 -7.26 -1.47 -17.99
CA THR A 391 -7.02 -2.91 -17.94
C THR A 391 -5.91 -3.26 -16.95
N GLY A 392 -4.81 -2.50 -16.95
CA GLY A 392 -3.72 -2.63 -15.98
C GLY A 392 -4.17 -2.46 -14.53
N SER A 393 -4.93 -1.40 -14.25
CA SER A 393 -5.51 -1.05 -12.96
C SER A 393 -6.47 -2.16 -12.48
N ILE A 394 -7.38 -2.63 -13.35
CA ILE A 394 -8.27 -3.75 -13.03
C ILE A 394 -7.48 -5.01 -12.71
N ALA A 395 -6.48 -5.37 -13.53
CA ALA A 395 -5.64 -6.53 -13.30
C ALA A 395 -4.89 -6.42 -11.95
N ALA A 396 -4.22 -5.29 -11.70
CA ALA A 396 -3.53 -4.99 -10.44
C ALA A 396 -4.44 -5.15 -9.22
N VAL A 397 -5.67 -4.63 -9.29
CA VAL A 397 -6.67 -4.79 -8.25
C VAL A 397 -7.02 -6.27 -8.07
N LEU A 398 -7.38 -6.98 -9.14
CA LEU A 398 -7.73 -8.39 -9.08
C LEU A 398 -6.60 -9.26 -8.50
N PHE A 399 -5.36 -9.06 -8.93
CA PHE A 399 -4.19 -9.78 -8.40
C PHE A 399 -3.96 -9.48 -6.91
N THR A 400 -4.17 -8.25 -6.48
CA THR A 400 -4.11 -7.88 -5.05
C THR A 400 -5.15 -8.66 -4.22
N PHE A 401 -6.32 -8.99 -4.79
CA PHE A 401 -7.38 -9.71 -4.08
C PHE A 401 -7.30 -11.24 -4.18
N LEU A 402 -6.98 -11.77 -5.36
CA LEU A 402 -6.81 -13.20 -5.59
C LEU A 402 -5.54 -13.72 -4.92
N GLY A 403 -4.52 -12.86 -4.95
CA GLY A 403 -3.19 -13.16 -4.48
C GLY A 403 -2.99 -13.01 -2.98
N ASN A 404 -3.91 -12.38 -2.23
CA ASN A 404 -3.94 -12.36 -0.76
C ASN A 404 -5.01 -13.36 -0.28
#